data_AF-A0A495M908-F1
#
_entry.id   AF-A0A495M908-F1
#
_cell.length_a   1.000
_cell.length_b   1.000
_cell.length_c   1.000
_cell.angle_alpha   90.00
_cell.angle_beta   90.00
_cell.angle_gamma   90.00
#
_symmetry.space_group_name_H-M   'P 1'
#
loop_
_entity.id
_entity.type
_entity.pdbx_description
1 polymer ?
#
loop_
_entity_poly.entity_id
_entity_poly.type
_entity_poly.pdbx_seq_one_letter_code
_entity_poly.pdbx_strand_id
1 'polypeptide(L)'
;MQTFKGQGGGKSTADTAGDTRNVSKVKVWLTPSQCEFIDFVLFYGASELSKSLRIVHDLALYHSDVPIGVEEKRALFGVRCLGKKLKKPL
;
A
#
# COMPACT_ATOMS: atom_id res chain seq x y z
N MET A 1 5.06 48.16 50.32
CA MET A 1 5.02 47.21 51.45
C MET A 1 4.36 45.92 50.97
N GLN A 2 4.98 44.81 51.29
CA GLN A 2 4.66 43.42 50.95
C GLN A 2 3.69 42.85 51.98
N THR A 3 2.74 41.99 51.58
CA THR A 3 2.28 40.84 52.40
C THR A 3 1.90 39.65 51.49
N PHE A 4 2.56 38.52 51.75
CA PHE A 4 2.22 37.13 51.42
C PHE A 4 1.07 36.65 52.35
N LYS A 5 0.36 35.50 52.29
CA LYS A 5 0.49 34.16 51.65
C LYS A 5 -0.83 33.37 51.90
N GLY A 6 -1.02 32.25 51.19
CA GLY A 6 -1.74 31.03 51.64
C GLY A 6 -2.85 30.58 50.70
N GLN A 7 -2.68 29.66 49.73
CA GLN A 7 -2.24 28.24 49.70
C GLN A 7 -3.24 27.21 50.26
N GLY A 8 -3.81 26.42 49.34
CA GLY A 8 -4.35 25.06 49.49
C GLY A 8 -4.83 24.61 48.10
N GLY A 9 -4.43 23.52 47.47
CA GLY A 9 -3.80 22.28 47.93
C GLY A 9 -4.66 21.11 47.46
N GLY A 10 -4.42 20.60 46.24
CA GLY A 10 -5.12 19.43 45.70
C GLY A 10 -4.51 18.93 44.38
N LYS A 11 -3.76 17.82 44.47
CA LYS A 11 -3.06 17.09 43.40
C LYS A 11 -3.95 15.94 42.88
N SER A 12 -4.02 15.73 41.56
CA SER A 12 -4.08 14.42 40.86
C SER A 12 -4.33 14.69 39.37
N THR A 13 -3.33 14.55 38.49
CA THR A 13 -2.98 13.32 37.74
C THR A 13 -4.15 12.70 36.98
N ALA A 14 -4.13 12.81 35.65
CA ALA A 14 -4.12 11.67 34.75
C ALA A 14 -4.33 12.16 33.31
N ASP A 15 -3.23 12.06 32.56
CA ASP A 15 -3.15 11.83 31.12
C ASP A 15 -4.48 11.50 30.44
N THR A 16 -5.10 12.49 29.79
CA THR A 16 -6.00 12.17 28.67
C THR A 16 -5.15 12.16 27.42
N ALA A 17 -4.69 10.94 27.14
CA ALA A 17 -4.02 10.46 25.95
C ALA A 17 -4.09 11.44 24.79
N GLY A 18 -2.92 11.95 24.38
CA GLY A 18 -2.77 12.54 23.06
C GLY A 18 -3.38 11.60 22.04
N ASP A 19 -4.40 12.10 21.34
CA ASP A 19 -5.03 11.39 20.24
C ASP A 19 -4.02 11.30 19.08
N THR A 20 -3.14 10.31 19.16
CA THR A 20 -2.12 9.99 18.15
C THR A 20 -2.76 9.30 16.92
N ARG A 21 -4.05 9.51 16.65
CA ARG A 21 -4.72 8.97 15.45
C ARG A 21 -4.71 9.92 14.26
N ASN A 22 -4.01 11.05 14.34
CA ASN A 22 -3.55 11.70 13.11
C ASN A 22 -2.32 10.95 12.58
N VAL A 23 -2.58 9.76 12.00
CA VAL A 23 -1.67 9.19 11.02
C VAL A 23 -1.64 10.20 9.88
N SER A 24 -0.72 11.15 9.95
CA SER A 24 -0.40 12.04 8.84
C SER A 24 -0.19 11.16 7.63
N LYS A 25 -1.17 11.15 6.72
CA LYS A 25 -1.06 10.45 5.45
C LYS A 25 0.17 11.05 4.79
N VAL A 26 1.28 10.31 4.82
CA VAL A 26 2.53 10.74 4.22
C VAL A 26 2.19 11.07 2.78
N LYS A 27 2.31 12.35 2.42
CA LYS A 27 2.11 12.79 1.06
C LYS A 27 3.35 12.30 0.29
N VAL A 28 3.28 11.07 -0.20
CA VAL A 28 4.36 10.49 -0.99
C VAL A 28 4.36 11.21 -2.32
N TRP A 29 5.47 11.89 -2.60
CA TRP A 29 5.71 12.45 -3.92
C TRP A 29 6.14 11.30 -4.82
N LEU A 30 5.28 10.97 -5.77
CA LEU A 30 5.58 9.97 -6.78
C LEU A 30 6.51 10.57 -7.84
N THR A 31 7.40 9.74 -8.38
CA THR A 31 8.17 10.13 -9.56
C THR A 31 7.22 10.24 -10.76
N PRO A 32 7.57 11.03 -11.80
CA PRO A 32 6.75 11.13 -13.01
C PRO A 32 6.39 9.76 -13.61
N SER A 33 7.37 8.85 -13.66
CA SER A 33 7.17 7.47 -14.14
C SER A 33 6.19 6.65 -13.32
N GLN A 34 6.11 6.88 -12.00
CA GLN A 34 5.14 6.20 -11.13
C GLN A 34 3.74 6.75 -11.37
N CYS A 35 3.59 8.06 -11.56
CA CYS A 35 2.31 8.68 -11.94
C CYS A 35 1.82 8.13 -13.28
N GLU A 36 2.66 8.13 -14.31
CA GLU A 36 2.32 7.60 -15.64
C GLU A 36 1.85 6.14 -15.59
N PHE A 37 2.53 5.31 -14.78
CA PHE A 37 2.12 3.92 -14.60
C PHE A 37 0.74 3.81 -13.93
N ILE A 38 0.48 4.59 -12.88
CA ILE A 38 -0.82 4.58 -12.21
C ILE A 38 -1.92 5.07 -13.15
N ASP A 39 -1.66 6.15 -13.89
CA ASP A 39 -2.60 6.69 -14.88
C ASP A 39 -2.93 5.67 -15.97
N PHE A 40 -1.91 4.95 -16.46
CA PHE A 40 -2.12 3.84 -17.40
C PHE A 40 -2.98 2.72 -16.81
N VAL A 41 -2.71 2.31 -15.57
CA VAL A 41 -3.47 1.24 -14.89
C VAL A 41 -4.92 1.67 -14.65
N LEU A 42 -5.15 2.94 -14.30
CA LEU A 42 -6.49 3.50 -14.13
C LEU A 42 -7.23 3.60 -15.47
N PHE A 43 -6.56 4.04 -16.53
CA PHE A 43 -7.11 4.14 -17.88
C PHE A 43 -7.48 2.77 -18.45
N TYR A 44 -6.58 1.79 -18.35
CA TYR A 44 -6.81 0.43 -18.85
C TYR A 44 -7.80 -0.37 -17.98
N GLY A 45 -7.85 -0.05 -16.68
CA GLY A 45 -8.67 -0.71 -15.68
C GLY A 45 -7.90 -1.81 -14.94
N ALA A 46 -7.74 -1.64 -13.63
CA ALA A 46 -6.99 -2.57 -12.78
C ALA A 46 -7.55 -4.01 -12.78
N SER A 47 -8.88 -4.15 -12.85
CA SER A 47 -9.56 -5.44 -13.01
C SER A 47 -9.15 -6.12 -14.31
N GLU A 48 -9.15 -5.38 -15.42
CA GLU A 48 -8.86 -5.95 -16.74
C GLU A 48 -7.38 -6.28 -16.88
N LEU A 49 -6.49 -5.42 -16.36
CA LEU A 49 -5.07 -5.73 -16.29
C LEU A 49 -4.82 -6.99 -15.47
N SER A 50 -5.49 -7.14 -14.34
CA SER A 50 -5.40 -8.34 -13.52
C SER A 50 -5.86 -9.61 -14.26
N LYS A 51 -6.96 -9.53 -15.01
CA LYS A 51 -7.46 -10.65 -15.82
C LYS A 51 -6.46 -11.00 -16.92
N SER A 52 -5.95 -10.01 -17.64
CA SER A 52 -4.94 -10.20 -18.69
C SER A 52 -3.68 -10.88 -18.15
N LEU A 53 -3.15 -10.41 -17.02
CA LEU A 53 -1.98 -11.02 -16.37
C LEU A 53 -2.25 -12.47 -15.94
N ARG A 54 -3.46 -12.77 -15.45
CA ARG A 54 -3.85 -14.14 -15.11
C ARG A 54 -3.89 -15.05 -16.34
N ILE A 55 -4.46 -14.58 -17.44
CA ILE A 55 -4.54 -15.36 -18.69
C ILE A 55 -3.12 -15.68 -19.19
N VAL A 56 -2.21 -14.70 -19.22
CA VAL A 56 -0.81 -14.92 -19.62
C VAL A 56 -0.12 -15.90 -18.69
N HIS A 57 -0.34 -15.79 -17.38
CA HIS A 57 0.19 -16.73 -16.39
C HIS A 57 -0.30 -18.16 -16.64
N ASP A 58 -1.61 -18.34 -16.82
CA ASP A 58 -2.21 -19.66 -17.01
C ASP A 58 -1.81 -20.26 -18.38
N LEU A 59 -1.68 -19.42 -19.42
CA LEU A 59 -1.15 -19.81 -20.72
C LEU A 59 0.28 -20.33 -20.63
N ALA A 60 1.17 -19.56 -19.99
CA ALA A 60 2.55 -19.95 -19.82
C ALA A 60 2.70 -21.22 -18.97
N LEU A 61 1.85 -21.43 -17.97
CA LEU A 61 1.95 -22.57 -17.06
C LEU A 61 1.37 -23.87 -17.61
N TYR A 62 0.27 -23.80 -18.36
CA TYR A 62 -0.50 -24.99 -18.76
C TYR A 62 -0.55 -25.24 -20.26
N HIS A 63 -0.25 -24.22 -21.08
CA HIS A 63 -0.41 -24.28 -22.53
C HIS A 63 0.89 -23.99 -23.28
N SER A 64 2.00 -23.80 -22.58
CA SER A 64 3.33 -23.62 -23.17
C SER A 64 4.04 -24.96 -23.29
N ASP A 65 4.51 -25.28 -24.50
CA ASP A 65 5.41 -26.41 -24.73
C ASP A 65 6.87 -26.09 -24.32
N VAL A 66 7.13 -24.85 -23.89
CA VAL A 66 8.45 -24.41 -23.43
C VAL A 66 8.68 -24.88 -21.98
N PRO A 67 9.81 -25.54 -21.69
CA PRO A 67 10.18 -25.90 -20.33
C PRO A 67 10.27 -24.67 -19.42
N ILE A 68 9.56 -24.71 -18.29
CA ILE A 68 9.57 -23.62 -17.31
C ILE A 68 10.65 -23.89 -16.25
N GLY A 69 11.79 -23.22 -16.42
CA GLY A 69 12.91 -23.23 -15.49
C GLY A 69 12.67 -22.38 -14.23
N VAL A 70 13.75 -22.13 -13.50
CA VAL A 70 13.70 -21.40 -12.23
C VAL A 70 13.38 -19.92 -12.45
N GLU A 71 13.95 -19.31 -13.48
CA GLU A 71 13.77 -17.89 -13.79
C GLU A 71 12.37 -17.62 -14.33
N GLU A 72 11.84 -18.50 -15.17
CA GLU A 72 10.47 -18.43 -15.68
C GLU A 72 9.46 -18.59 -14.53
N LYS A 73 9.72 -19.49 -13.58
CA LYS A 73 8.90 -19.61 -12.36
C LYS A 73 8.92 -18.33 -11.52
N ARG A 74 10.08 -17.68 -11.37
CA ARG A 74 10.19 -16.39 -10.66
C ARG A 74 9.39 -15.30 -11.37
N ALA A 75 9.50 -15.22 -12.70
CA ALA A 75 8.76 -14.26 -13.52
C ALA A 75 7.24 -14.48 -13.40
N LEU A 76 6.78 -15.73 -13.54
CA LEU A 76 5.36 -16.09 -13.39
C LEU A 76 4.84 -15.80 -11.99
N PHE A 77 5.65 -16.03 -10.96
CA PHE A 77 5.30 -15.66 -9.60
C PHE A 77 5.12 -14.14 -9.45
N GLY A 78 5.97 -13.33 -10.09
CA GLY A 78 5.84 -11.87 -10.16
C GLY A 78 4.52 -11.45 -10.83
N VAL A 79 4.21 -12.01 -12.01
CA VAL A 79 2.96 -11.77 -12.74
C VAL A 79 1.74 -12.11 -11.88
N ARG A 80 1.76 -13.26 -11.19
CA ARG A 80 0.69 -13.69 -10.29
C ARG A 80 0.52 -12.75 -9.10
N CYS A 81 1.63 -12.28 -8.51
CA CYS A 81 1.60 -11.33 -7.41
C CYS A 81 1.00 -9.99 -7.84
N LEU A 82 1.45 -9.45 -8.98
CA LEU A 82 0.96 -8.20 -9.54
C LEU A 82 -0.54 -8.28 -9.84
N GLY A 83 -0.98 -9.35 -10.52
CA GLY A 83 -2.38 -9.58 -10.82
C GLY A 83 -3.25 -9.64 -9.56
N LYS A 84 -2.80 -10.31 -8.49
CA LYS A 84 -3.53 -10.35 -7.21
C LYS A 84 -3.62 -8.98 -6.53
N LYS A 85 -2.58 -8.16 -6.63
CA LYS A 85 -2.57 -6.82 -6.03
C LYS A 85 -3.53 -5.87 -6.74
N LEU A 86 -3.61 -5.96 -8.06
CA LEU A 86 -4.52 -5.14 -8.88
C LEU A 86 -6.01 -5.46 -8.66
N LYS A 87 -6.37 -6.66 -8.16
CA LYS A 87 -7.77 -6.98 -7.81
C LYS A 87 -8.23 -6.34 -6.50
N LYS A 88 -7.29 -5.96 -5.62
CA LYS A 88 -7.65 -5.32 -4.37
C LYS A 88 -7.91 -3.84 -4.66
N PRO A 89 -9.05 -3.28 -4.26
CA PRO A 89 -9.25 -1.83 -4.35
C PRO A 89 -8.13 -1.14 -3.56
N LEU A 90 -7.55 -0.10 -4.17
CA LEU A 90 -6.53 0.77 -3.59
C LEU A 90 -7.09 1.55 -2.40
#